data_AF-A0A8S9ZZK3-F1
#
_entry.id   AF-A0A8S9ZZK3-F1
#
_cell.length_a   1.000
_cell.length_b   1.000
_cell.length_c   1.000
_cell.angle_alpha   90.00
_cell.angle_beta   90.00
_cell.angle_gamma   90.00
#
_symmetry.space_group_name_H-M   'P 1'
#
loop_
_entity.id
_entity.type
_entity.pdbx_description
1 polymer ?
#
loop_
_entity_poly.entity_id
_entity_poly.type
_entity_poly.pdbx_seq_one_letter_code
_entity_poly.pdbx_strand_id
1 'polypeptide(L)'
;MGKLPKNFALLKRRENQRISRRRLQESSSISSNSPAENERIELSTSDFNWKDQDWAPSLSAVFKILFSIRLSASLWSIISDCDEVYNYWEPLHLVLFKRGFQTWEYSPIYAIRSWLYILLYAAPAKFFMLFFYESKVPLFFSIRFFISLFTLFSELFLYRAICQRISNSIGRTFILFSMFSNAMFGASCAFLPSSFSMERFLFPIYPYICLLSAFSLDFLYKILNNTKTQFANIFYITILFIFIITSFSRIAALHRNYSGLLDTYKEFNNKINTFEDLMLKVENNSTKIPLLRLCIGKEWHRFPSSFFLPENRKNNRGVEMRFIKSEFRALLPDIFPKGLTVAEITQQVPIHQNDENREQMERYVPLNSCNFLIDLAGMEPTEFEPDYSKMVSSIKFNQLKLEKLMYIQHSS
;
A
#
# COMPACT_ATOMS: atom_id res chain seq x y z
N MET A 1 24.95 -26.24 -32.97
CA MET A 1 23.98 -25.79 -31.94
C MET A 1 23.68 -26.94 -30.99
N GLY A 2 24.44 -27.08 -29.90
CA GLY A 2 24.22 -28.09 -28.87
C GLY A 2 23.29 -27.56 -27.78
N LYS A 3 22.19 -28.27 -27.50
CA LYS A 3 21.19 -27.91 -26.49
C LYS A 3 21.81 -27.85 -25.08
N LEU A 4 21.74 -26.69 -24.42
CA LEU A 4 22.01 -26.58 -22.99
C LEU A 4 20.97 -27.41 -22.20
N PRO A 5 21.37 -28.29 -21.26
CA PRO A 5 20.43 -29.09 -20.49
C PRO A 5 19.65 -28.24 -19.48
N LYS A 6 18.32 -28.42 -19.50
CA LYS A 6 17.25 -27.69 -18.78
C LYS A 6 17.29 -27.69 -17.24
N ASN A 7 18.35 -28.15 -16.57
CA ASN A 7 18.26 -28.48 -15.14
C ASN A 7 19.51 -28.17 -14.32
N PHE A 8 19.99 -26.93 -14.37
CA PHE A 8 21.06 -26.44 -13.49
C PHE A 8 20.67 -26.51 -12.00
N ALA A 9 19.37 -26.40 -11.68
CA ALA A 9 18.84 -26.52 -10.33
C ALA A 9 18.93 -27.95 -9.74
N LEU A 10 18.90 -28.99 -10.57
CA LEU A 10 19.08 -30.38 -10.13
C LEU A 10 20.56 -30.73 -9.90
N LEU A 11 21.47 -30.14 -10.69
CA LEU A 11 22.91 -30.27 -10.49
C LEU A 11 23.34 -29.65 -9.16
N LYS A 12 22.87 -28.44 -8.85
CA LYS A 12 23.15 -27.77 -7.57
C LYS A 12 22.54 -28.52 -6.36
N ARG A 13 21.44 -29.26 -6.57
CA ARG A 13 20.83 -30.15 -5.55
C ARG A 13 21.69 -31.38 -5.26
N ARG A 14 22.35 -31.96 -6.27
CA ARG A 14 23.30 -33.08 -6.09
C ARG A 14 24.60 -32.63 -5.42
N GLU A 15 25.08 -31.43 -5.72
CA GLU A 15 26.34 -30.91 -5.20
C GLU A 15 26.23 -30.52 -3.72
N ASN A 16 25.16 -29.84 -3.32
CA ASN A 16 24.89 -29.52 -1.91
C ASN A 16 24.64 -30.79 -1.05
N GLN A 17 24.06 -31.84 -1.63
CA GLN A 17 23.90 -33.14 -0.96
C GLN A 17 25.24 -33.88 -0.79
N ARG A 18 26.19 -33.74 -1.73
CA ARG A 18 27.55 -34.32 -1.61
C ARG A 18 28.39 -33.61 -0.55
N ILE A 19 28.29 -32.27 -0.44
CA ILE A 19 29.01 -31.48 0.56
C ILE A 19 28.51 -31.79 1.99
N SER A 20 27.20 -31.99 2.16
CA SER A 20 26.60 -32.41 3.43
C SER A 20 27.03 -33.83 3.84
N ARG A 21 27.09 -34.77 2.89
CA ARG A 21 27.57 -36.15 3.13
C ARG A 21 29.04 -36.24 3.55
N ARG A 22 29.93 -35.41 2.99
CA ARG A 22 31.35 -35.39 3.39
C ARG A 22 31.55 -34.90 4.81
N ARG A 23 30.85 -33.84 5.23
CA ARG A 23 30.90 -33.34 6.63
C ARG A 23 30.40 -34.37 7.65
N LEU A 24 29.37 -35.14 7.28
CA LEU A 24 28.83 -36.20 8.15
C LEU A 24 29.77 -37.41 8.22
N GLN A 25 30.41 -37.81 7.11
CA GLN A 25 31.38 -38.91 7.09
C GLN A 25 32.69 -38.59 7.83
N GLU A 26 33.17 -37.35 7.77
CA GLU A 26 34.34 -36.92 8.57
C GLU A 26 34.02 -36.97 10.07
N SER A 27 32.80 -36.59 10.48
CA SER A 27 32.38 -36.66 11.90
C SER A 27 32.19 -38.09 12.43
N SER A 28 31.91 -39.07 11.56
CA SER A 28 31.70 -40.48 11.96
C SER A 28 32.96 -41.34 11.94
N SER A 29 34.10 -40.81 11.48
CA SER A 29 35.37 -41.55 11.40
C SER A 29 36.15 -41.63 12.71
N ILE A 30 35.61 -41.08 13.81
CA ILE A 30 36.18 -41.14 15.16
C ILE A 30 35.24 -41.96 16.06
N SER A 31 35.27 -43.29 15.93
CA SER A 31 35.08 -44.26 17.03
C SER A 31 35.10 -45.70 16.51
N SER A 32 35.56 -46.59 17.35
CA SER A 32 36.32 -47.80 17.07
C SER A 32 35.53 -49.12 17.01
N ASN A 33 36.02 -50.02 16.15
CA ASN A 33 36.22 -51.49 16.29
C ASN A 33 35.08 -52.48 16.60
N SER A 34 34.74 -53.27 15.55
CA SER A 34 34.66 -54.77 15.49
C SER A 34 33.41 -55.53 16.05
N PRO A 35 33.15 -56.82 15.67
CA PRO A 35 32.62 -57.22 14.37
C PRO A 35 31.44 -58.25 14.39
N ALA A 36 30.76 -58.35 13.24
CA ALA A 36 30.01 -59.49 12.68
C ALA A 36 28.58 -59.83 13.19
N GLU A 37 27.56 -59.52 12.37
CA GLU A 37 26.75 -60.53 11.68
C GLU A 37 26.06 -59.88 10.45
N ASN A 38 26.24 -60.47 9.27
CA ASN A 38 25.82 -59.92 7.96
C ASN A 38 24.37 -60.32 7.64
N GLU A 39 23.39 -59.51 8.03
CA GLU A 39 22.13 -59.43 7.28
C GLU A 39 22.25 -58.31 6.24
N ARG A 40 22.51 -58.71 4.99
CA ARG A 40 22.48 -57.79 3.85
C ARG A 40 21.02 -57.46 3.55
N ILE A 41 20.47 -56.47 4.26
CA ILE A 41 19.26 -55.78 3.83
C ILE A 41 19.66 -54.99 2.57
N GLU A 42 19.35 -55.53 1.39
CA GLU A 42 19.36 -54.78 0.15
C GLU A 42 18.31 -53.67 0.26
N LEU A 43 18.74 -52.52 0.78
CA LEU A 43 17.94 -51.31 0.82
C LEU A 43 17.78 -50.83 -0.62
N SER A 44 16.66 -51.21 -1.24
CA SER A 44 16.28 -50.75 -2.56
C SER A 44 16.38 -49.22 -2.62
N THR A 45 17.05 -48.70 -3.65
CA THR A 45 17.21 -47.26 -3.91
C THR A 45 15.88 -46.55 -4.26
N SER A 46 14.73 -47.15 -3.95
CA SER A 46 13.37 -46.64 -4.14
C SER A 46 12.84 -45.83 -2.95
N ASP A 47 13.46 -45.90 -1.77
CA ASP A 47 12.76 -45.56 -0.52
C ASP A 47 13.07 -44.17 0.08
N PHE A 48 13.90 -43.35 -0.58
CA PHE A 48 14.16 -41.98 -0.13
C PHE A 48 13.57 -40.92 -1.06
N ASN A 49 12.29 -41.07 -1.37
CA ASN A 49 11.48 -39.92 -1.78
C ASN A 49 10.94 -39.29 -0.48
N TRP A 50 11.61 -38.26 0.04
CA TRP A 50 11.07 -37.40 1.10
C TRP A 50 9.81 -36.68 0.58
N LYS A 51 8.72 -37.41 0.43
CA LYS A 51 7.39 -36.84 0.29
C LYS A 51 6.91 -36.59 1.70
N ASP A 52 7.00 -35.33 2.10
CA ASP A 52 6.35 -34.87 3.31
C ASP A 52 4.87 -35.30 3.27
N GLN A 53 4.44 -36.07 4.27
CA GLN A 53 3.10 -36.67 4.32
C GLN A 53 2.03 -35.66 4.72
N ASP A 54 2.44 -34.51 5.24
CA ASP A 54 1.53 -33.45 5.64
C ASP A 54 0.78 -32.87 4.44
N TRP A 55 -0.53 -32.68 4.62
CA TRP A 55 -1.37 -32.02 3.61
C TRP A 55 -0.98 -30.55 3.43
N ALA A 56 -0.85 -30.11 2.18
CA ALA A 56 -0.67 -28.70 1.84
C ALA A 56 -1.64 -28.28 0.73
N PRO A 57 -2.17 -27.04 0.77
CA PRO A 57 -3.01 -26.54 -0.31
C PRO A 57 -2.22 -26.49 -1.63
N SER A 58 -2.91 -26.79 -2.74
CA SER A 58 -2.28 -26.73 -4.06
C SER A 58 -1.81 -25.30 -4.39
N LEU A 59 -0.79 -25.18 -5.23
CA LEU A 59 -0.28 -23.86 -5.65
C LEU A 59 -1.37 -22.99 -6.30
N SER A 60 -2.29 -23.61 -7.04
CA SER A 60 -3.44 -22.93 -7.65
C SER A 60 -4.43 -22.41 -6.60
N ALA A 61 -4.70 -23.17 -5.54
CA ALA A 61 -5.55 -22.73 -4.44
C ALA A 61 -4.92 -21.54 -3.71
N VAL A 62 -3.63 -21.63 -3.38
CA VAL A 62 -2.89 -20.53 -2.73
C VAL A 62 -2.86 -19.29 -3.61
N PHE A 63 -2.61 -19.43 -4.91
CA PHE A 63 -2.67 -18.31 -5.85
C PHE A 63 -4.03 -17.61 -5.83
N LYS A 64 -5.14 -18.34 -5.93
CA LYS A 64 -6.49 -17.75 -5.93
C LYS A 64 -6.79 -17.01 -4.62
N ILE A 65 -6.38 -17.58 -3.49
CA ILE A 65 -6.56 -16.99 -2.17
C ILE A 65 -5.74 -15.69 -2.04
N LEU A 66 -4.44 -15.74 -2.33
CA LEU A 66 -3.58 -14.56 -2.28
C LEU A 66 -4.04 -13.50 -3.28
N PHE A 67 -4.46 -13.88 -4.48
CA PHE A 67 -5.03 -12.97 -5.47
C PHE A 67 -6.25 -12.22 -4.92
N SER A 68 -7.21 -12.93 -4.34
CA SER A 68 -8.39 -12.32 -3.74
C SER A 68 -8.01 -11.36 -2.61
N ILE A 69 -7.09 -11.74 -1.73
CA ILE A 69 -6.64 -10.89 -0.61
C ILE A 69 -5.90 -9.65 -1.12
N ARG A 70 -5.02 -9.78 -2.11
CA ARG A 70 -4.20 -8.68 -2.65
C ARG A 70 -5.02 -7.71 -3.50
N LEU A 71 -6.04 -8.22 -4.19
CA LEU A 71 -7.07 -7.39 -4.82
C LEU A 71 -7.88 -6.64 -3.76
N SER A 72 -8.32 -7.35 -2.71
CA SER A 72 -9.05 -6.73 -1.58
C SER A 72 -8.22 -5.64 -0.90
N ALA A 73 -6.93 -5.88 -0.68
CA ALA A 73 -5.99 -4.89 -0.17
C ALA A 73 -5.93 -3.65 -1.06
N SER A 74 -5.81 -3.82 -2.37
CA SER A 74 -5.74 -2.68 -3.29
C SER A 74 -6.99 -1.78 -3.24
N LEU A 75 -8.17 -2.36 -2.96
CA LEU A 75 -9.46 -1.67 -2.94
C LEU A 75 -9.82 -1.06 -1.58
N TRP A 76 -9.53 -1.76 -0.48
CA TRP A 76 -10.01 -1.38 0.86
C TRP A 76 -8.93 -0.92 1.84
N SER A 77 -7.64 -1.06 1.51
CA SER A 77 -6.60 -0.51 2.38
C SER A 77 -6.54 1.00 2.29
N ILE A 78 -6.32 1.63 3.45
CA ILE A 78 -6.18 3.07 3.59
C ILE A 78 -4.72 3.45 3.36
N ILE A 79 -4.49 4.65 2.82
CA ILE A 79 -3.17 5.26 2.77
C ILE A 79 -2.85 5.84 4.14
N SER A 80 -1.86 5.24 4.79
CA SER A 80 -1.47 5.59 6.16
C SER A 80 -0.39 6.67 6.26
N ASP A 81 0.27 6.98 5.14
CA ASP A 81 1.44 7.86 5.10
C ASP A 81 1.21 9.05 4.18
N CYS A 82 1.49 10.26 4.65
CA CYS A 82 1.38 11.48 3.85
C CYS A 82 2.45 11.55 2.75
N ASP A 83 3.59 10.88 2.93
CA ASP A 83 4.61 10.73 1.89
C ASP A 83 4.06 9.98 0.68
N GLU A 84 3.26 8.93 0.89
CA GLU A 84 2.63 8.21 -0.22
C GLU A 84 1.83 9.17 -1.11
N VAL A 85 1.10 10.10 -0.48
CA VAL A 85 0.24 11.09 -1.13
C VAL A 85 1.07 12.15 -1.86
N TYR A 86 1.83 12.95 -1.12
CA TYR A 86 2.46 14.17 -1.65
C TYR A 86 3.82 13.92 -2.30
N ASN A 87 4.52 12.85 -1.94
CA ASN A 87 5.80 12.50 -2.52
C ASN A 87 5.69 11.49 -3.68
N TYR A 88 4.54 10.81 -3.89
CA TYR A 88 4.42 9.82 -4.98
C TYR A 88 3.15 9.96 -5.81
N TRP A 89 1.96 9.99 -5.20
CA TRP A 89 0.69 10.15 -5.95
C TRP A 89 0.58 11.51 -6.64
N GLU A 90 0.96 12.59 -5.98
CA GLU A 90 0.92 13.95 -6.53
C GLU A 90 1.96 14.22 -7.64
N PRO A 91 3.24 13.80 -7.50
CA PRO A 91 4.17 13.81 -8.63
C PRO A 91 3.74 12.89 -9.79
N LEU A 92 3.12 11.75 -9.52
CA LEU A 92 2.54 10.92 -10.58
C LEU A 92 1.36 11.63 -11.26
N HIS A 93 0.54 12.38 -10.49
CA HIS A 93 -0.51 13.26 -11.01
C HIS A 93 0.09 14.26 -12.01
N LEU A 94 1.26 14.85 -11.70
CA LEU A 94 1.95 15.77 -12.62
C LEU A 94 2.35 15.06 -13.91
N VAL A 95 2.97 13.88 -13.83
CA VAL A 95 3.46 13.15 -15.01
C VAL A 95 2.31 12.75 -15.95
N LEU A 96 1.13 12.44 -15.39
CA LEU A 96 -0.01 11.94 -16.16
C LEU A 96 -1.00 13.04 -16.60
N PHE A 97 -1.16 14.10 -15.80
CA PHE A 97 -2.20 15.12 -15.98
C PHE A 97 -1.65 16.56 -15.97
N LYS A 98 -0.33 16.77 -15.80
CA LYS A 98 0.33 18.08 -15.70
C LYS A 98 -0.19 18.97 -14.56
N ARG A 99 -0.69 18.35 -13.49
CA ARG A 99 -1.16 19.01 -12.27
C ARG A 99 -0.79 18.17 -11.06
N GLY A 100 -0.64 18.81 -9.91
CA GLY A 100 -0.41 18.13 -8.65
C GLY A 100 0.36 19.01 -7.69
N PHE A 101 0.71 18.42 -6.56
CA PHE A 101 1.53 19.03 -5.53
C PHE A 101 2.96 18.48 -5.53
N GLN A 102 3.90 19.30 -5.06
CA GLN A 102 5.29 18.98 -4.87
C GLN A 102 5.74 19.36 -3.47
N THR A 103 6.53 18.50 -2.87
CA THR A 103 7.31 18.84 -1.69
C THR A 103 8.60 19.53 -2.11
N TRP A 104 9.33 20.09 -1.15
CA TRP A 104 10.68 20.63 -1.38
C TRP A 104 11.67 19.54 -1.83
N GLU A 105 11.38 18.26 -1.56
CA GLU A 105 12.24 17.13 -1.91
C GLU A 105 12.37 16.90 -3.42
N TYR A 106 11.39 17.36 -4.21
CA TYR A 106 11.40 17.32 -5.68
C TYR A 106 11.89 18.62 -6.33
N SER A 107 12.15 19.66 -5.54
CA SER A 107 12.72 20.91 -6.04
C SER A 107 14.08 20.62 -6.70
N PRO A 108 14.38 21.24 -7.85
CA PRO A 108 15.68 21.06 -8.51
C PRO A 108 16.87 21.57 -7.68
N ILE A 109 16.63 22.41 -6.67
CA ILE A 109 17.67 22.85 -5.72
C ILE A 109 18.11 21.70 -4.80
N TYR A 110 17.15 21.02 -4.17
CA TYR A 110 17.42 20.03 -3.12
C TYR A 110 17.53 18.61 -3.68
N ALA A 111 16.68 18.26 -4.66
CA ALA A 111 16.72 17.02 -5.44
C ALA A 111 16.91 15.73 -4.62
N ILE A 112 16.27 15.65 -3.44
CA ILE A 112 16.42 14.51 -2.52
C ILE A 112 15.73 13.25 -3.06
N ARG A 113 14.61 13.41 -3.79
CA ARG A 113 13.85 12.29 -4.34
C ARG A 113 14.09 12.12 -5.84
N SER A 114 14.21 10.86 -6.26
CA SER A 114 14.41 10.51 -7.65
C SER A 114 13.09 10.33 -8.39
N TRP A 115 12.94 11.05 -9.51
CA TRP A 115 11.84 10.86 -10.47
C TRP A 115 11.81 9.45 -11.09
N LEU A 116 12.92 8.70 -11.06
CA LEU A 116 13.00 7.35 -11.61
C LEU A 116 11.94 6.43 -10.99
N TYR A 117 11.72 6.54 -9.67
CA TYR A 117 10.72 5.74 -8.98
C TYR A 117 9.31 6.04 -9.49
N ILE A 118 8.96 7.32 -9.65
CA ILE A 118 7.64 7.72 -10.20
C ILE A 118 7.50 7.24 -11.65
N LEU A 119 8.53 7.44 -12.47
CA LEU A 119 8.51 7.08 -13.90
C LEU A 119 8.36 5.57 -14.12
N LEU A 120 8.89 4.74 -13.22
CA LEU A 120 8.70 3.29 -13.23
C LEU A 120 7.21 2.91 -13.19
N TYR A 121 6.40 3.63 -12.40
CA TYR A 121 4.96 3.40 -12.29
C TYR A 121 4.14 4.26 -13.26
N ALA A 122 4.72 5.32 -13.82
CA ALA A 122 4.07 6.10 -14.89
C ALA A 122 3.86 5.26 -16.16
N ALA A 123 4.76 4.31 -16.47
CA ALA A 123 4.62 3.42 -17.62
C ALA A 123 3.35 2.52 -17.54
N PRO A 124 3.14 1.70 -16.49
CA PRO A 124 1.90 0.94 -16.35
C PRO A 124 0.68 1.85 -16.16
N ALA A 125 0.81 3.02 -15.50
CA ALA A 125 -0.28 3.98 -15.41
C ALA A 125 -0.76 4.48 -16.79
N LYS A 126 0.16 4.85 -17.68
CA LYS A 126 -0.17 5.24 -19.06
C LYS A 126 -0.82 4.11 -19.85
N PHE A 127 -0.39 2.87 -19.63
CA PHE A 127 -1.04 1.69 -20.20
C PHE A 127 -2.49 1.56 -19.70
N PHE A 128 -2.73 1.69 -18.39
CA PHE A 128 -4.09 1.64 -17.82
C PHE A 128 -4.98 2.80 -18.25
N MET A 129 -4.42 3.97 -18.53
CA MET A 129 -5.17 5.10 -19.08
C MET A 129 -5.79 4.82 -20.46
N LEU A 130 -5.27 3.85 -21.23
CA LEU A 130 -5.88 3.41 -22.49
C LEU A 130 -7.26 2.76 -22.25
N PHE A 131 -7.46 2.14 -21.09
CA PHE A 131 -8.70 1.47 -20.71
C PHE A 131 -9.64 2.37 -19.90
N PHE A 132 -9.07 3.25 -19.06
CA PHE A 132 -9.82 4.10 -18.13
C PHE A 132 -9.64 5.60 -18.44
N TYR A 133 -9.80 5.99 -19.70
CA TYR A 133 -9.49 7.35 -20.18
C TYR A 133 -10.24 8.46 -19.44
N GLU A 134 -11.47 8.18 -18.97
CA GLU A 134 -12.37 9.20 -18.42
C GLU A 134 -12.31 9.35 -16.90
N SER A 135 -11.68 8.41 -16.17
CA SER A 135 -11.78 8.37 -14.70
C SER A 135 -10.43 8.12 -14.02
N LYS A 136 -10.04 9.01 -13.10
CA LYS A 136 -8.83 8.88 -12.28
C LYS A 136 -8.95 7.77 -11.22
N VAL A 137 -10.15 7.54 -10.69
CA VAL A 137 -10.38 6.57 -9.60
C VAL A 137 -10.03 5.12 -9.98
N PRO A 138 -10.50 4.55 -11.12
CA PRO A 138 -10.08 3.21 -11.54
C PRO A 138 -8.58 3.11 -11.83
N LEU A 139 -7.97 4.18 -12.33
CA LEU A 139 -6.53 4.24 -12.58
C LEU A 139 -5.72 4.10 -11.29
N PHE A 140 -6.11 4.81 -10.22
CA PHE A 140 -5.50 4.68 -8.90
C PHE A 140 -5.54 3.24 -8.39
N PHE A 141 -6.72 2.61 -8.40
CA PHE A 141 -6.88 1.23 -7.94
C PHE A 141 -6.11 0.22 -8.81
N SER A 142 -6.03 0.47 -10.12
CA SER A 142 -5.26 -0.38 -11.04
C SER A 142 -3.76 -0.35 -10.74
N ILE A 143 -3.22 0.82 -10.38
CA ILE A 143 -1.80 0.97 -10.01
C ILE A 143 -1.54 0.28 -8.66
N ARG A 144 -2.41 0.48 -7.66
CA ARG A 144 -2.32 -0.23 -6.36
C ARG A 144 -2.34 -1.74 -6.53
N PHE A 145 -3.23 -2.23 -7.39
CA PHE A 145 -3.31 -3.64 -7.70
C PHE A 145 -2.07 -4.14 -8.45
N PHE A 146 -1.54 -3.36 -9.39
CA PHE A 146 -0.29 -3.69 -10.08
C PHE A 146 0.90 -3.82 -9.11
N ILE A 147 0.99 -2.95 -8.10
CA ILE A 147 1.98 -3.07 -7.01
C ILE A 147 1.75 -4.39 -6.26
N SER A 148 0.51 -4.68 -5.85
CA SER A 148 0.21 -5.87 -5.04
C SER A 148 0.42 -7.21 -5.72
N LEU A 149 0.46 -7.24 -7.06
CA LEU A 149 0.88 -8.42 -7.81
C LEU A 149 2.33 -8.83 -7.49
N PHE A 150 3.23 -7.89 -7.25
CA PHE A 150 4.63 -8.23 -6.92
C PHE A 150 4.74 -8.88 -5.55
N THR A 151 4.02 -8.36 -4.56
CA THR A 151 3.89 -9.03 -3.25
C THR A 151 3.27 -10.43 -3.42
N LEU A 152 2.17 -10.56 -4.17
CA LEU A 152 1.50 -11.84 -4.43
C LEU A 152 2.46 -12.90 -4.99
N PHE A 153 3.19 -12.56 -6.06
CA PHE A 153 4.12 -13.50 -6.68
C PHE A 153 5.25 -13.87 -5.73
N SER A 154 5.78 -12.90 -4.98
CA SER A 154 6.84 -13.13 -4.00
C SER A 154 6.42 -14.11 -2.91
N GLU A 155 5.21 -13.94 -2.36
CA GLU A 155 4.64 -14.88 -1.39
C GLU A 155 4.38 -16.27 -1.97
N LEU A 156 3.89 -16.34 -3.22
CA LEU A 156 3.64 -17.61 -3.90
C LEU A 156 4.93 -18.38 -4.15
N PHE A 157 6.00 -17.69 -4.59
CA PHE A 157 7.32 -18.28 -4.76
C PHE A 157 7.91 -18.74 -3.42
N LEU A 158 7.74 -17.94 -2.37
CA LEU A 158 8.22 -18.29 -1.04
C LEU A 158 7.47 -19.51 -0.47
N TYR A 159 6.14 -19.56 -0.58
CA TYR A 159 5.34 -20.73 -0.20
C TYR A 159 5.82 -22.00 -0.90
N ARG A 160 5.98 -21.92 -2.23
CA ARG A 160 6.50 -23.05 -3.01
C ARG A 160 7.89 -23.47 -2.54
N ALA A 161 8.77 -22.51 -2.26
CA ALA A 161 10.11 -22.80 -1.77
C ALA A 161 10.08 -23.48 -0.38
N ILE A 162 9.21 -23.02 0.52
CA ILE A 162 9.05 -23.59 1.87
C ILE A 162 8.57 -25.04 1.79
N CYS A 163 7.49 -25.32 1.05
CA CYS A 163 6.98 -26.68 0.89
C CYS A 163 8.01 -27.62 0.22
N GLN A 164 8.84 -27.11 -0.68
CA GLN A 164 9.85 -27.93 -1.38
C GLN A 164 11.13 -28.17 -0.58
N ARG A 165 11.47 -27.31 0.38
CA ARG A 165 12.78 -27.29 1.06
C ARG A 165 12.70 -27.56 2.56
N ILE A 166 11.56 -27.28 3.20
CA ILE A 166 11.39 -27.31 4.65
C ILE A 166 10.31 -28.33 5.01
N SER A 167 9.03 -27.92 4.97
CA SER A 167 7.90 -28.82 5.22
C SER A 167 6.58 -28.21 4.72
N ASN A 168 5.60 -29.08 4.48
CA ASN A 168 4.24 -28.75 4.12
C ASN A 168 3.48 -28.11 5.30
N SER A 169 3.71 -28.58 6.53
CA SER A 169 3.17 -27.96 7.75
C SER A 169 3.56 -26.48 7.85
N ILE A 170 4.86 -26.18 7.78
CA ILE A 170 5.36 -24.80 7.90
C ILE A 170 4.87 -23.94 6.73
N GLY A 171 4.78 -24.49 5.52
CA GLY A 171 4.22 -23.78 4.37
C GLY A 171 2.76 -23.37 4.57
N ARG A 172 1.91 -24.26 5.10
CA ARG A 172 0.50 -23.98 5.41
C ARG A 172 0.37 -22.90 6.47
N THR A 173 1.15 -22.99 7.55
CA THR A 173 1.15 -22.00 8.64
C THR A 173 1.67 -20.65 8.18
N PHE A 174 2.72 -20.63 7.35
CA PHE A 174 3.24 -19.41 6.72
C PHE A 174 2.16 -18.70 5.91
N ILE A 175 1.45 -19.42 5.03
CA ILE A 175 0.39 -18.82 4.21
C ILE A 175 -0.73 -18.26 5.09
N LEU A 176 -1.14 -18.97 6.15
CA LEU A 176 -2.11 -18.44 7.12
C LEU A 176 -1.65 -17.12 7.75
N PHE A 177 -0.40 -17.05 8.23
CA PHE A 177 0.15 -15.81 8.78
C PHE A 177 0.24 -14.69 7.74
N SER A 178 0.65 -15.01 6.51
CA SER A 178 0.80 -14.03 5.44
C SER A 178 -0.54 -13.46 4.95
N MET A 179 -1.57 -14.32 4.88
CA MET A 179 -2.93 -13.97 4.46
C MET A 179 -3.60 -12.99 5.42
N PHE A 180 -3.50 -13.24 6.73
CA PHE A 180 -4.18 -12.43 7.74
C PHE A 180 -3.29 -11.34 8.34
N SER A 181 -2.01 -11.24 7.95
CA SER A 181 -1.17 -10.15 8.44
C SER A 181 -1.67 -8.78 7.95
N ASN A 182 -2.10 -7.93 8.90
CA ASN A 182 -2.49 -6.56 8.62
C ASN A 182 -1.34 -5.74 7.98
N ALA A 183 -0.10 -5.98 8.42
CA ALA A 183 1.07 -5.32 7.86
C ALA A 183 1.26 -5.70 6.38
N MET A 184 1.12 -6.99 6.04
CA MET A 184 1.15 -7.45 4.66
C MET A 184 0.00 -6.87 3.84
N PHE A 185 -1.20 -6.81 4.41
CA PHE A 185 -2.38 -6.28 3.74
C PHE A 185 -2.15 -4.83 3.28
N GLY A 186 -1.78 -3.93 4.21
CA GLY A 186 -1.53 -2.53 3.88
C GLY A 186 -0.30 -2.32 2.99
N ALA A 187 0.84 -2.92 3.35
CA ALA A 187 2.10 -2.65 2.67
C ALA A 187 2.13 -3.18 1.22
N SER A 188 1.35 -4.23 0.92
CA SER A 188 1.34 -4.85 -0.42
C SER A 188 0.86 -3.93 -1.55
N CYS A 189 0.18 -2.83 -1.26
CA CYS A 189 -0.28 -1.91 -2.29
C CYS A 189 0.12 -0.45 -2.04
N ALA A 190 0.98 -0.22 -1.04
CA ALA A 190 1.47 1.10 -0.69
C ALA A 190 2.49 1.58 -1.72
N PHE A 191 2.27 2.77 -2.28
CA PHE A 191 3.13 3.35 -3.30
C PHE A 191 4.33 4.09 -2.69
N LEU A 192 5.23 3.34 -2.05
CA LEU A 192 6.40 3.87 -1.32
C LEU A 192 7.70 3.12 -1.68
N PRO A 193 8.85 3.80 -1.76
CA PRO A 193 10.14 3.14 -1.99
C PRO A 193 10.50 2.12 -0.91
N SER A 194 10.02 2.30 0.32
CA SER A 194 10.15 1.31 1.40
C SER A 194 9.41 0.02 1.06
N SER A 195 8.17 0.10 0.58
CA SER A 195 7.40 -1.05 0.07
C SER A 195 8.07 -1.68 -1.14
N PHE A 196 8.52 -0.89 -2.10
CA PHE A 196 9.29 -1.41 -3.25
C PHE A 196 10.58 -2.11 -2.84
N SER A 197 11.32 -1.56 -1.87
CA SER A 197 12.56 -2.17 -1.37
C SER A 197 12.31 -3.49 -0.68
N MET A 198 11.21 -3.57 0.08
CA MET A 198 10.71 -4.79 0.70
C MET A 198 10.26 -5.83 -0.33
N GLU A 199 9.71 -5.43 -1.47
CA GLU A 199 9.33 -6.35 -2.54
C GLU A 199 10.51 -6.85 -3.39
N ARG A 200 11.58 -6.04 -3.54
CA ARG A 200 12.64 -6.29 -4.55
C ARG A 200 14.00 -6.69 -4.02
N PHE A 201 14.48 -6.06 -2.95
CA PHE A 201 15.90 -6.16 -2.56
C PHE A 201 16.08 -6.98 -1.30
N LEU A 202 15.24 -6.73 -0.30
CA LEU A 202 15.20 -7.54 0.90
C LEU A 202 14.14 -8.59 0.64
N PHE A 203 14.54 -9.76 0.11
CA PHE A 203 13.67 -10.94 -0.05
C PHE A 203 12.67 -10.99 1.11
N PRO A 204 11.36 -11.10 0.86
CA PRO A 204 10.42 -10.19 1.50
C PRO A 204 10.44 -10.33 3.02
N ILE A 205 10.91 -9.27 3.70
CA ILE A 205 11.14 -9.23 5.16
C ILE A 205 9.86 -9.58 5.92
N TYR A 206 8.72 -8.99 5.54
CA TYR A 206 7.47 -9.23 6.25
C TYR A 206 6.97 -10.68 6.07
N PRO A 207 7.00 -11.28 4.87
CA PRO A 207 6.86 -12.72 4.73
C PRO A 207 7.87 -13.53 5.52
N TYR A 208 9.11 -13.06 5.70
CA TYR A 208 10.05 -13.73 6.61
C TYR A 208 9.62 -13.65 8.07
N ILE A 209 9.03 -12.55 8.53
CA ILE A 209 8.42 -12.48 9.86
C ILE A 209 7.30 -13.53 9.97
N CYS A 210 6.41 -13.62 8.97
CA CYS A 210 5.37 -14.66 8.92
C CYS A 210 5.96 -16.08 8.90
N LEU A 211 7.09 -16.28 8.22
CA LEU A 211 7.80 -17.55 8.17
C LEU A 211 8.43 -17.90 9.52
N LEU A 212 9.07 -16.94 10.20
CA LEU A 212 9.63 -17.13 11.54
C LEU A 212 8.54 -17.42 12.56
N SER A 213 7.37 -16.79 12.44
CA SER A 213 6.18 -17.12 13.24
C SER A 213 5.71 -18.55 12.96
N ALA A 214 5.68 -18.98 11.69
CA ALA A 214 5.33 -20.35 11.31
C ALA A 214 6.32 -21.38 11.88
N PHE A 215 7.63 -21.11 11.78
CA PHE A 215 8.67 -21.95 12.38
C PHE A 215 8.55 -22.04 13.89
N SER A 216 8.37 -20.90 14.56
CA SER A 216 8.24 -20.85 16.02
C SER A 216 7.03 -21.65 16.49
N LEU A 217 5.89 -21.51 15.82
CA LEU A 217 4.67 -22.22 16.18
C LEU A 217 4.77 -23.73 15.89
N ASP A 218 5.37 -24.13 14.77
CA ASP A 218 5.61 -25.54 14.43
C ASP A 218 6.59 -26.20 15.42
N PHE A 219 7.63 -25.47 15.83
CA PHE A 219 8.59 -25.92 16.84
C PHE A 219 7.94 -26.09 18.22
N LEU A 220 7.17 -25.11 18.67
CA LEU A 220 6.41 -25.19 19.93
C LEU A 220 5.41 -26.34 19.91
N TYR A 221 4.71 -26.53 18.79
CA TYR A 221 3.80 -27.65 18.60
C TYR A 221 4.50 -29.00 18.79
N LYS A 222 5.67 -29.20 18.18
CA LYS A 222 6.46 -30.44 18.32
C LYS A 222 6.94 -30.68 19.75
N ILE A 223 7.37 -29.64 20.45
CA ILE A 223 7.77 -29.75 21.87
C ILE A 223 6.58 -30.17 22.73
N LEU A 224 5.44 -29.50 22.59
CA LEU A 224 4.25 -29.79 23.40
C LEU A 224 3.67 -31.18 23.08
N ASN A 225 3.63 -31.56 21.79
CA ASN A 225 3.08 -32.83 21.35
C ASN A 225 3.96 -34.04 21.75
N ASN A 226 5.23 -33.83 22.08
CA ASN A 226 6.12 -34.89 22.58
C ASN A 226 5.57 -35.53 23.88
N THR A 227 4.71 -34.82 24.61
CA THR A 227 4.02 -35.32 25.82
C THR A 227 2.72 -36.09 25.53
N LYS A 228 2.37 -36.34 24.26
CA LYS A 228 1.09 -36.97 23.80
C LYS A 228 -0.17 -36.33 24.41
N THR A 229 -0.14 -35.03 24.66
CA THR A 229 -1.28 -34.29 25.21
C THR A 229 -2.14 -33.69 24.10
N GLN A 230 -3.47 -33.85 24.18
CA GLN A 230 -4.42 -33.13 23.31
C GLN A 230 -4.25 -31.60 23.38
N PHE A 231 -3.60 -31.11 24.45
CA PHE A 231 -3.25 -29.73 24.69
C PHE A 231 -2.49 -29.07 23.54
N ALA A 232 -1.55 -29.76 22.89
CA ALA A 232 -0.73 -29.17 21.82
C ALA A 232 -1.58 -28.72 20.61
N ASN A 233 -2.58 -29.54 20.23
CA ASN A 233 -3.50 -29.22 19.14
C ASN A 233 -4.42 -28.05 19.52
N ILE A 234 -4.96 -28.05 20.74
CA ILE A 234 -5.83 -26.97 21.23
C ILE A 234 -5.06 -25.66 21.26
N PHE A 235 -3.86 -25.65 21.86
CA PHE A 235 -3.00 -24.47 21.94
C PHE A 235 -2.66 -23.90 20.55
N TYR A 236 -2.28 -24.78 19.61
CA TYR A 236 -1.98 -24.39 18.23
C TYR A 236 -3.17 -23.71 17.54
N ILE A 237 -4.36 -24.33 17.63
CA ILE A 237 -5.60 -23.79 17.03
C ILE A 237 -6.00 -22.47 17.71
N THR A 238 -5.88 -22.38 19.04
CA THR A 238 -6.20 -21.16 19.79
C THR A 238 -5.33 -19.98 19.37
N ILE A 239 -4.01 -20.18 19.20
CA ILE A 239 -3.11 -19.11 18.72
C ILE A 239 -3.53 -18.64 17.33
N LEU A 240 -3.78 -19.56 16.40
CA LEU A 240 -4.21 -19.20 15.05
C LEU A 240 -5.55 -18.45 15.06
N PHE A 241 -6.50 -18.88 15.88
CA PHE A 241 -7.80 -18.25 16.01
C PHE A 241 -7.69 -16.82 16.56
N ILE A 242 -6.91 -16.61 17.63
CA ILE A 242 -6.64 -15.29 18.19
C ILE A 242 -5.96 -14.39 17.14
N PHE A 243 -4.97 -14.91 16.41
CA PHE A 243 -4.29 -14.15 15.36
C PHE A 243 -5.26 -13.70 14.25
N ILE A 244 -6.15 -14.58 13.80
CA ILE A 244 -7.15 -14.26 12.76
C ILE A 244 -8.12 -13.18 13.28
N ILE A 245 -8.68 -13.35 14.47
CA ILE A 245 -9.64 -12.38 15.04
C ILE A 245 -8.99 -11.01 15.24
N THR A 246 -7.82 -10.97 15.87
CA THR A 246 -7.12 -9.70 16.13
C THR A 246 -6.72 -9.01 14.84
N SER A 247 -6.34 -9.78 13.81
CA SER A 247 -6.01 -9.23 12.49
C SER A 247 -7.22 -8.63 11.78
N PHE A 248 -8.34 -9.35 11.72
CA PHE A 248 -9.60 -8.83 11.14
C PHE A 248 -10.12 -7.62 11.92
N SER A 249 -10.09 -7.68 13.25
CA SER A 249 -10.47 -6.57 14.12
C SER A 249 -9.64 -5.32 13.83
N ARG A 250 -8.32 -5.47 13.64
CA ARG A 250 -7.44 -4.35 13.31
C ARG A 250 -7.72 -3.76 11.93
N ILE A 251 -7.95 -4.59 10.92
CA ILE A 251 -8.32 -4.12 9.56
C ILE A 251 -9.66 -3.37 9.61
N ALA A 252 -10.66 -3.93 10.30
CA ALA A 252 -11.97 -3.31 10.46
C ALA A 252 -11.91 -1.98 11.24
N ALA A 253 -11.11 -1.92 12.31
CA ALA A 253 -10.90 -0.70 13.09
C ALA A 253 -10.20 0.39 12.27
N LEU A 254 -9.18 0.02 11.48
CA LEU A 254 -8.51 0.96 10.57
C LEU A 254 -9.50 1.50 9.54
N HIS A 255 -10.28 0.63 8.90
CA HIS A 255 -11.28 1.07 7.92
C HIS A 255 -12.32 2.01 8.56
N ARG A 256 -12.95 1.60 9.67
CA ARG A 256 -13.99 2.39 10.33
C ARG A 256 -13.49 3.77 10.78
N ASN A 257 -12.27 3.84 11.33
CA ASN A 257 -11.78 5.07 11.94
C ASN A 257 -11.10 6.02 10.94
N TYR A 258 -10.68 5.53 9.77
CA TYR A 258 -9.90 6.30 8.80
C TYR A 258 -10.47 6.32 7.37
N SER A 259 -11.62 5.68 7.08
CA SER A 259 -12.28 5.79 5.76
C SER A 259 -13.01 7.11 5.54
N GLY A 260 -13.30 7.87 6.61
CA GLY A 260 -14.19 9.03 6.55
C GLY A 260 -13.81 10.06 5.50
N LEU A 261 -12.51 10.30 5.28
CA LEU A 261 -12.05 11.29 4.31
C LEU A 261 -12.27 10.83 2.85
N LEU A 262 -12.22 9.52 2.57
CA LEU A 262 -12.58 8.96 1.26
C LEU A 262 -14.08 9.10 0.98
N ASP A 263 -14.91 8.86 2.01
CA ASP A 263 -16.36 9.02 1.92
C ASP A 263 -16.74 10.50 1.66
N THR A 264 -16.06 11.44 2.33
CA THR A 264 -16.19 12.89 2.08
C THR A 264 -15.87 13.25 0.63
N TYR A 265 -14.77 12.74 0.06
CA TYR A 265 -14.42 13.02 -1.33
C TYR A 265 -15.37 12.36 -2.34
N LYS A 266 -15.91 11.19 -2.02
CA LYS A 266 -16.95 10.55 -2.83
C LYS A 266 -18.22 11.39 -2.87
N GLU A 267 -18.66 11.89 -1.71
CA GLU A 267 -19.82 12.79 -1.63
C GLU A 267 -19.55 14.11 -2.37
N PHE A 268 -18.35 14.67 -2.23
CA PHE A 268 -17.92 15.86 -2.93
C PHE A 268 -18.05 15.72 -4.45
N ASN A 269 -17.52 14.62 -4.98
CA ASN A 269 -17.52 14.36 -6.41
C ASN A 269 -18.96 14.24 -6.95
N ASN A 270 -19.85 13.58 -6.20
CA ASN A 270 -21.27 13.50 -6.56
C ASN A 270 -21.96 14.87 -6.55
N LYS A 271 -21.68 15.69 -5.52
CA LYS A 271 -22.21 17.06 -5.40
C LYS A 271 -21.71 17.98 -6.52
N ILE A 272 -20.43 17.92 -6.87
CA ILE A 272 -19.89 18.74 -7.97
C ILE A 272 -20.54 18.40 -9.30
N ASN A 273 -20.67 17.11 -9.63
CA ASN A 273 -21.26 16.73 -10.91
C ASN A 273 -22.68 17.32 -11.05
N THR A 274 -23.45 17.32 -9.96
CA THR A 274 -24.79 17.93 -9.91
C THR A 274 -24.74 19.45 -10.01
N PHE A 275 -23.79 20.09 -9.30
CA PHE A 275 -23.58 21.54 -9.34
C PHE A 275 -23.13 22.03 -10.71
N GLU A 276 -22.26 21.28 -11.39
CA GLU A 276 -21.80 21.60 -12.75
C GLU A 276 -22.95 21.51 -13.76
N ASP A 277 -23.81 20.48 -13.66
CA ASP A 277 -25.02 20.37 -14.48
C ASP A 277 -25.99 21.53 -14.27
N LEU A 278 -26.09 22.03 -13.04
CA LEU A 278 -26.88 23.22 -12.70
C LEU A 278 -26.26 24.50 -13.26
N MET A 279 -24.96 24.71 -13.09
CA MET A 279 -24.26 25.89 -13.61
C MET A 279 -24.29 25.92 -15.15
N LEU A 280 -24.12 24.77 -15.82
CA LEU A 280 -24.25 24.65 -17.27
C LEU A 280 -25.64 25.04 -17.79
N LYS A 281 -26.70 24.82 -16.99
CA LYS A 281 -28.07 25.24 -17.35
C LYS A 281 -28.32 26.73 -17.13
N VAL A 282 -27.65 27.33 -16.14
CA VAL A 282 -27.81 28.75 -15.77
C VAL A 282 -26.93 29.68 -16.64
N GLU A 283 -25.74 29.23 -17.04
CA GLU A 283 -24.73 30.04 -17.74
C GLU A 283 -24.73 29.91 -19.27
N ASN A 284 -25.87 29.64 -19.91
CA ASN A 284 -25.99 29.76 -21.38
C ASN A 284 -25.67 31.19 -21.92
N ASN A 285 -25.44 32.18 -21.03
CA ASN A 285 -25.19 33.59 -21.38
C ASN A 285 -23.89 34.20 -20.80
N SER A 286 -22.95 33.44 -20.21
CA SER A 286 -21.72 34.00 -19.63
C SER A 286 -20.46 33.23 -20.03
N THR A 287 -19.49 33.93 -20.62
CA THR A 287 -18.26 33.36 -21.21
C THR A 287 -17.13 33.08 -20.19
N LYS A 288 -17.32 33.39 -18.91
CA LYS A 288 -16.36 33.11 -17.83
C LYS A 288 -17.04 32.50 -16.61
N ILE A 289 -17.02 31.18 -16.57
CA ILE A 289 -17.47 30.38 -15.43
C ILE A 289 -16.37 30.42 -14.35
N PRO A 290 -16.71 30.68 -13.08
CA PRO A 290 -15.72 30.84 -12.01
C PRO A 290 -14.96 29.54 -11.70
N LEU A 291 -13.67 29.68 -11.40
CA LEU A 291 -12.83 28.58 -10.92
C LEU A 291 -13.36 28.05 -9.58
N LEU A 292 -13.63 26.75 -9.49
CA LEU A 292 -14.08 26.14 -8.26
C LEU A 292 -12.89 25.82 -7.35
N ARG A 293 -12.88 26.38 -6.14
CA ARG A 293 -11.83 26.17 -5.14
C ARG A 293 -12.31 25.31 -3.98
N LEU A 294 -11.61 24.20 -3.77
CA LEU A 294 -11.71 23.36 -2.58
C LEU A 294 -10.58 23.70 -1.63
N CYS A 295 -10.93 24.03 -0.40
CA CYS A 295 -9.97 24.28 0.67
C CYS A 295 -9.90 23.12 1.65
N ILE A 296 -8.70 22.81 2.13
CA ILE A 296 -8.45 21.80 3.15
C ILE A 296 -7.89 22.46 4.40
N GLY A 297 -8.45 22.11 5.56
CA GLY A 297 -8.03 22.56 6.88
C GLY A 297 -7.02 21.63 7.55
N LYS A 298 -7.31 21.23 8.79
CA LYS A 298 -6.35 20.59 9.70
C LYS A 298 -5.97 19.15 9.31
N GLU A 299 -6.81 18.47 8.55
CA GLU A 299 -6.61 17.08 8.09
C GLU A 299 -5.89 16.96 6.73
N TRP A 300 -5.11 17.97 6.34
CA TRP A 300 -4.38 17.98 5.06
C TRP A 300 -3.40 16.82 4.86
N HIS A 301 -2.87 16.27 5.96
CA HIS A 301 -1.86 15.20 5.96
C HIS A 301 -2.50 13.81 5.74
N ARG A 302 -3.83 13.71 5.80
CA ARG A 302 -4.55 12.48 5.49
C ARG A 302 -5.00 12.48 4.04
N PHE A 303 -4.90 11.32 3.43
CA PHE A 303 -5.40 11.06 2.10
C PHE A 303 -6.92 11.35 2.02
N PRO A 304 -7.39 12.16 1.06
CA PRO A 304 -6.96 12.07 -0.34
C PRO A 304 -6.30 13.30 -0.96
N SER A 305 -5.66 12.97 -2.08
CA SER A 305 -4.91 13.82 -2.99
C SER A 305 -5.82 14.58 -3.96
N SER A 306 -5.27 15.64 -4.57
CA SER A 306 -5.84 16.32 -5.74
C SER A 306 -6.10 15.38 -6.92
N PHE A 307 -5.50 14.19 -6.94
CA PHE A 307 -5.73 13.11 -7.89
C PHE A 307 -7.19 12.65 -7.94
N PHE A 308 -7.95 12.78 -6.84
CA PHE A 308 -9.35 12.36 -6.75
C PHE A 308 -10.34 13.45 -7.15
N LEU A 309 -9.84 14.66 -7.41
CA LEU A 309 -10.70 15.78 -7.77
C LEU A 309 -11.14 15.66 -9.23
N PRO A 310 -12.41 15.99 -9.53
CA PRO A 310 -12.94 15.92 -10.88
C PRO A 310 -12.18 16.88 -11.79
N GLU A 311 -11.87 16.40 -12.98
CA GLU A 311 -11.22 17.17 -14.03
C GLU A 311 -11.92 16.90 -15.35
N ASN A 312 -12.69 17.88 -15.80
CA ASN A 312 -13.38 17.79 -17.07
C ASN A 312 -12.43 18.22 -18.20
N ARG A 313 -11.77 17.23 -18.81
CA ARG A 313 -10.84 17.43 -19.93
C ARG A 313 -11.47 18.12 -21.14
N LYS A 314 -12.80 18.02 -21.33
CA LYS A 314 -13.49 18.65 -22.45
C LYS A 314 -13.59 20.17 -22.30
N ASN A 315 -13.66 20.67 -21.07
CA ASN A 315 -13.89 22.10 -20.80
C ASN A 315 -12.69 22.77 -20.08
N ASN A 316 -11.57 22.08 -19.87
CA ASN A 316 -10.45 22.53 -19.02
C ASN A 316 -10.88 22.94 -17.59
N ARG A 317 -12.02 22.44 -17.11
CA ARG A 317 -12.54 22.74 -15.78
C ARG A 317 -11.96 21.72 -14.80
N GLY A 318 -11.27 22.21 -13.78
CA GLY A 318 -10.79 21.40 -12.66
C GLY A 318 -11.01 22.14 -11.36
N VAL A 319 -11.16 21.38 -10.29
CA VAL A 319 -11.24 21.92 -8.94
C VAL A 319 -9.84 22.30 -8.48
N GLU A 320 -9.65 23.54 -8.05
CA GLU A 320 -8.39 24.00 -7.44
C GLU A 320 -8.39 23.62 -5.96
N MET A 321 -7.45 22.76 -5.56
CA MET A 321 -7.19 22.45 -4.15
C MET A 321 -6.25 23.49 -3.54
N ARG A 322 -6.59 24.00 -2.35
CA ARG A 322 -5.78 24.95 -1.56
C ARG A 322 -5.84 24.62 -0.08
N PHE A 323 -4.89 25.14 0.68
CA PHE A 323 -4.88 25.01 2.15
C PHE A 323 -5.34 26.30 2.81
N ILE A 324 -6.05 26.18 3.92
CA ILE A 324 -6.34 27.31 4.82
C ILE A 324 -5.39 27.27 6.02
N LYS A 325 -5.19 28.41 6.68
CA LYS A 325 -4.37 28.47 7.89
C LYS A 325 -5.00 27.57 8.96
N SER A 326 -4.20 26.68 9.52
CA SER A 326 -4.52 25.85 10.70
C SER A 326 -3.42 26.02 11.76
N GLU A 327 -3.49 25.33 12.90
CA GLU A 327 -2.43 25.32 13.92
C GLU A 327 -1.15 24.60 13.48
N PHE A 328 -1.16 23.97 12.32
CA PHE A 328 0.06 23.45 11.70
C PHE A 328 1.03 24.61 11.38
N ARG A 329 2.28 24.49 11.86
CA ARG A 329 3.37 25.50 11.77
C ARG A 329 4.60 24.99 11.02
N ALA A 330 4.41 24.10 10.04
CA ALA A 330 5.48 23.52 9.24
C ALA A 330 5.18 23.66 7.73
N LEU A 331 6.13 23.25 6.89
CA LEU A 331 6.03 23.43 5.45
C LEU A 331 4.95 22.52 4.85
N LEU A 332 3.99 23.13 4.15
CA LEU A 332 2.98 22.41 3.38
C LEU A 332 3.46 22.13 1.94
N PRO A 333 2.89 21.11 1.28
CA PRO A 333 3.12 20.86 -0.14
C PRO A 333 2.78 22.09 -1.00
N ASP A 334 3.61 22.35 -2.01
CA ASP A 334 3.41 23.40 -3.02
C ASP A 334 2.64 22.85 -4.22
N ILE A 335 2.02 23.71 -4.99
CA ILE A 335 1.49 23.35 -6.31
C ILE A 335 2.67 23.39 -7.30
N PHE A 336 2.74 22.42 -8.21
CA PHE A 336 3.71 22.49 -9.31
C PHE A 336 3.50 23.77 -10.16
N PRO A 337 4.58 24.43 -10.61
CA PRO A 337 4.45 25.59 -11.48
C PRO A 337 3.84 25.21 -12.83
N LYS A 338 3.34 26.22 -13.55
CA LYS A 338 2.78 26.01 -14.89
C LYS A 338 3.92 25.91 -15.92
N GLY A 339 3.75 25.02 -16.90
CA GLY A 339 4.68 24.85 -18.02
C GLY A 339 4.07 24.02 -19.15
N LEU A 340 4.71 24.01 -20.31
CA LEU A 340 4.26 23.27 -21.49
C LEU A 340 4.58 21.78 -21.37
N THR A 341 5.77 21.46 -20.86
CA THR A 341 6.27 20.08 -20.69
C THR A 341 6.49 19.74 -19.22
N VAL A 342 6.42 18.46 -18.87
CA VAL A 342 6.71 18.01 -17.49
C VAL A 342 8.16 18.36 -17.12
N ALA A 343 9.11 18.19 -18.05
CA ALA A 343 10.52 18.51 -17.80
C ALA A 343 10.73 20.00 -17.47
N GLU A 344 10.07 20.90 -18.20
CA GLU A 344 10.09 22.33 -17.91
C GLU A 344 9.52 22.64 -16.52
N ILE A 345 8.40 22.01 -16.15
CA ILE A 345 7.77 22.20 -14.83
C ILE A 345 8.71 21.75 -13.71
N THR A 346 9.36 20.59 -13.85
CA THR A 346 10.21 20.02 -12.79
C THR A 346 11.58 20.69 -12.67
N GLN A 347 11.99 21.47 -13.68
CA GLN A 347 13.25 22.24 -13.66
C GLN A 347 13.07 23.65 -13.08
N GLN A 348 11.83 24.12 -12.94
CA GLN A 348 11.57 25.42 -12.33
C GLN A 348 11.80 25.37 -10.82
N VAL A 349 12.58 26.33 -10.33
CA VAL A 349 12.84 26.52 -8.90
C VAL A 349 11.63 27.22 -8.25
N PRO A 350 10.98 26.62 -7.25
CA PRO A 350 9.93 27.28 -6.49
C PRO A 350 10.51 28.42 -5.63
N ILE A 351 9.93 29.62 -5.74
CA ILE A 351 10.46 30.86 -5.12
C ILE A 351 10.48 30.78 -3.59
N HIS A 352 9.59 29.99 -3.00
CA HIS A 352 9.38 29.90 -1.57
C HIS A 352 9.42 28.44 -1.13
N GLN A 353 10.54 27.72 -1.30
CA GLN A 353 10.71 26.40 -0.66
C GLN A 353 11.97 26.38 0.19
N ASN A 354 11.88 25.79 1.38
CA ASN A 354 12.97 25.70 2.34
C ASN A 354 13.16 24.25 2.80
N ASP A 355 14.40 23.87 3.11
CA ASP A 355 14.81 22.55 3.60
C ASP A 355 14.75 22.41 5.14
N GLU A 356 14.36 23.47 5.83
CA GLU A 356 14.29 23.53 7.30
C GLU A 356 12.87 23.30 7.83
N ASN A 357 11.94 22.87 6.97
CA ASN A 357 10.52 22.65 7.28
C ASN A 357 9.84 23.85 7.96
N ARG A 358 10.30 25.06 7.67
CA ARG A 358 9.73 26.31 8.18
C ARG A 358 8.41 26.60 7.48
N GLU A 359 7.44 27.04 8.27
CA GLU A 359 6.15 27.50 7.78
C GLU A 359 6.26 28.64 6.75
N GLN A 360 5.33 28.66 5.81
CA GLN A 360 5.23 29.68 4.77
C GLN A 360 3.80 30.13 4.60
N MET A 361 3.56 31.43 4.73
CA MET A 361 2.21 31.98 4.74
C MET A 361 1.58 31.99 3.35
N GLU A 362 2.40 32.00 2.29
CA GLU A 362 2.00 31.94 0.88
C GLU A 362 1.33 30.61 0.50
N ARG A 363 1.51 29.57 1.33
CA ARG A 363 0.85 28.26 1.17
C ARG A 363 -0.65 28.34 1.40
N TYR A 364 -1.09 29.33 2.17
CA TYR A 364 -2.47 29.47 2.63
C TYR A 364 -3.26 30.45 1.77
N VAL A 365 -4.56 30.19 1.65
CA VAL A 365 -5.53 31.13 1.07
C VAL A 365 -6.52 31.60 2.14
N PRO A 366 -7.07 32.83 2.03
CA PRO A 366 -8.11 33.27 2.94
C PRO A 366 -9.37 32.43 2.76
N LEU A 367 -10.05 32.12 3.87
CA LEU A 367 -11.28 31.31 3.91
C LEU A 367 -12.37 31.86 2.98
N ASN A 368 -12.45 33.18 2.83
CA ASN A 368 -13.43 33.85 1.97
C ASN A 368 -13.29 33.50 0.49
N SER A 369 -12.10 33.04 0.06
CA SER A 369 -11.84 32.63 -1.31
C SER A 369 -12.29 31.19 -1.62
N CYS A 370 -12.58 30.40 -0.60
CA CYS A 370 -12.96 28.99 -0.74
C CYS A 370 -14.43 28.86 -1.15
N ASN A 371 -14.71 28.00 -2.14
CA ASN A 371 -16.09 27.61 -2.44
C ASN A 371 -16.53 26.47 -1.53
N PHE A 372 -15.66 25.47 -1.39
CA PHE A 372 -15.86 24.30 -0.53
C PHE A 372 -14.75 24.22 0.50
N LEU A 373 -15.06 23.69 1.69
CA LEU A 373 -14.08 23.43 2.73
C LEU A 373 -14.29 22.01 3.26
N ILE A 374 -13.18 21.27 3.36
CA ILE A 374 -13.09 19.99 4.05
C ILE A 374 -12.25 20.20 5.31
N ASP A 375 -12.85 19.92 6.46
CA ASP A 375 -12.19 20.01 7.75
C ASP A 375 -12.77 18.99 8.75
N LEU A 376 -12.06 18.78 9.86
CA LEU A 376 -12.48 17.88 10.93
C LEU A 376 -13.37 18.60 11.95
N ALA A 377 -14.55 18.02 12.20
CA ALA A 377 -15.50 18.52 13.20
C ALA A 377 -15.29 17.85 14.57
N GLY A 378 -15.72 18.52 15.64
CA GLY A 378 -15.73 17.94 17.00
C GLY A 378 -14.41 18.03 17.78
N MET A 379 -13.42 18.73 17.24
CA MET A 379 -12.20 19.08 17.97
C MET A 379 -12.40 20.33 18.83
N GLU A 380 -11.61 20.48 19.89
CA GLU A 380 -11.57 21.72 20.66
C GLU A 380 -11.15 22.89 19.76
N PRO A 381 -11.94 23.98 19.71
CA PRO A 381 -11.68 25.07 18.78
C PRO A 381 -10.50 25.92 19.27
N THR A 382 -9.60 26.27 18.34
CA THR A 382 -8.52 27.25 18.56
C THR A 382 -8.74 28.49 17.69
N GLU A 383 -7.84 29.47 17.79
CA GLU A 383 -7.89 30.69 16.98
C GLU A 383 -7.81 30.36 15.47
N PHE A 384 -6.91 29.47 15.06
CA PHE A 384 -6.73 29.09 13.66
C PHE A 384 -7.46 27.82 13.25
N GLU A 385 -8.08 27.10 14.19
CA GLU A 385 -8.86 25.89 13.92
C GLU A 385 -10.23 25.93 14.62
N PRO A 386 -11.08 26.92 14.32
CA PRO A 386 -12.42 26.98 14.88
C PRO A 386 -13.28 25.82 14.39
N ASP A 387 -14.37 25.55 15.13
CA ASP A 387 -15.37 24.58 14.70
C ASP A 387 -16.23 25.19 13.58
N TYR A 388 -15.76 25.02 12.33
CA TYR A 388 -16.45 25.52 11.14
C TYR A 388 -17.89 24.98 11.01
N SER A 389 -18.22 23.85 11.63
CA SER A 389 -19.58 23.27 11.63
C SER A 389 -20.59 24.14 12.38
N LYS A 390 -20.15 24.84 13.43
CA LYS A 390 -20.99 25.73 14.24
C LYS A 390 -21.06 27.15 13.68
N MET A 391 -20.05 27.57 12.93
CA MET A 391 -20.01 28.91 12.30
C MET A 391 -21.01 29.07 11.15
N VAL A 392 -21.60 27.96 10.68
CA VAL A 392 -22.58 27.93 9.60
C VAL A 392 -23.88 28.67 9.97
N SER A 393 -24.25 28.76 11.25
CA SER A 393 -25.49 29.37 11.72
C SER A 393 -25.38 30.85 12.10
N SER A 394 -24.18 31.35 12.44
CA SER A 394 -23.98 32.70 12.99
C SER A 394 -23.51 33.75 11.97
N ILE A 395 -23.01 33.31 10.81
CA ILE A 395 -22.57 34.21 9.73
C ILE A 395 -23.55 34.03 8.57
N LYS A 396 -24.08 35.13 8.01
CA LYS A 396 -24.81 35.14 6.73
C LYS A 396 -23.90 34.67 5.58
N PHE A 397 -23.50 33.41 5.58
CA PHE A 397 -23.13 32.69 4.38
C PHE A 397 -24.44 32.47 3.64
N ASN A 398 -24.63 33.16 2.50
CA ASN A 398 -25.80 33.00 1.63
C ASN A 398 -26.20 31.51 1.56
N GLN A 399 -27.48 31.16 1.70
CA GLN A 399 -27.99 29.77 1.74
C GLN A 399 -27.45 28.87 0.62
N LEU A 400 -27.04 29.42 -0.53
CA LEU A 400 -26.28 28.76 -1.61
C LEU A 400 -24.86 28.26 -1.24
N LYS A 401 -24.36 28.62 -0.07
CA LYS A 401 -23.01 28.35 0.45
C LYS A 401 -23.04 27.33 1.61
N LEU A 402 -24.23 27.00 2.14
CA LEU A 402 -24.44 26.07 3.25
C LEU A 402 -24.37 24.58 2.86
N GLU A 403 -24.55 24.21 1.59
CA GLU A 403 -24.37 22.81 1.13
C GLU A 403 -22.88 22.40 0.97
N LYS A 404 -21.94 23.32 1.25
CA LYS A 404 -20.54 23.28 0.79
C LYS A 404 -19.49 22.87 1.84
N LEU A 405 -19.92 22.51 3.04
CA LEU A 405 -19.04 22.03 4.09
C LEU A 405 -19.24 20.52 4.26
N MET A 406 -18.18 19.75 4.03
CA MET A 406 -18.21 18.30 4.26
C MET A 406 -17.27 17.99 5.40
N TYR A 407 -17.81 17.30 6.40
CA TYR A 407 -17.10 16.99 7.64
C TYR A 407 -16.80 15.51 7.71
N ILE A 408 -15.63 15.19 8.27
CA ILE A 408 -15.38 13.86 8.81
C ILE A 408 -15.94 13.85 10.22
N GLN A 409 -16.91 12.98 10.49
CA GLN A 409 -17.31 12.66 11.87
C GLN A 409 -16.57 11.39 12.30
N HIS A 410 -15.80 11.47 13.37
CA HIS A 410 -15.33 10.26 14.04
C HIS A 410 -16.52 9.60 14.73
N SER A 411 -16.87 8.38 14.32
CA SER A 411 -17.74 7.54 15.13
C SER A 411 -16.96 7.15 16.37
N SER A 412 -17.25 7.78 17.51
CA SER A 412 -16.77 7.37 18.83
C SER A 412 -17.12 5.92 19.14
#